data_AF-A0A520N105-F1
#
_entry.id   AF-A0A520N105-F1
#
_cell.length_a   1.000
_cell.length_b   1.000
_cell.length_c   1.000
_cell.angle_alpha   90.00
_cell.angle_beta   90.00
_cell.angle_gamma   90.00
#
_symmetry.space_group_name_H-M   'P 1'
#
loop_
_entity.id
_entity.type
_entity.pdbx_description
1 polymer ?
#
loop_
_entity_poly.entity_id
_entity_poly.type
_entity_poly.pdbx_seq_one_letter_code
_entity_poly.pdbx_strand_id
1 'polypeptide(L)'
;MTNFMFDLDPISLAQKSRYGVNLWFSEIIATAMLIIVILSSPPKKVAIMVASYIGAAYWFTASTSFANPAVTFGRIFSDTFTGIYVFDALYFMLAQILGAILGLFFYRYLFK
;
A
#
# COMPACT_ATOMS: atom_id res chain seq x y z
N MET A 1 6.35 -3.22 -17.74
CA MET A 1 5.95 -4.65 -17.82
C MET A 1 4.44 -4.81 -17.85
N THR A 2 3.65 -4.23 -16.92
CA THR A 2 2.18 -4.36 -16.93
C THR A 2 1.53 -3.84 -18.21
N ASN A 3 1.86 -2.63 -18.68
CA ASN A 3 1.25 -2.09 -19.91
C ASN A 3 1.53 -2.99 -21.13
N PHE A 4 2.74 -3.52 -21.23
CA PHE A 4 3.11 -4.47 -22.29
C PHE A 4 2.29 -5.78 -22.23
N MET A 5 1.96 -6.28 -21.04
CA MET A 5 1.09 -7.48 -20.90
C MET A 5 -0.34 -7.24 -21.40
N PHE A 6 -0.78 -5.98 -21.46
CA PHE A 6 -2.12 -5.59 -21.89
C PHE A 6 -2.13 -4.89 -23.26
N ASP A 7 -1.04 -5.00 -24.02
CA ASP A 7 -0.87 -4.36 -25.34
C ASP A 7 -1.12 -2.83 -25.31
N LEU A 8 -0.71 -2.20 -24.21
CA LEU A 8 -0.77 -0.75 -24.00
C LEU A 8 0.63 -0.13 -24.12
N ASP A 9 0.68 1.18 -24.36
CA ASP A 9 1.93 1.94 -24.41
C ASP A 9 2.83 1.63 -23.19
N PRO A 10 4.10 1.23 -23.41
CA PRO A 10 4.96 0.75 -22.32
C PRO A 10 5.12 1.73 -21.16
N ILE A 11 5.03 3.04 -21.46
CA ILE A 11 5.06 4.13 -20.49
C ILE A 11 3.84 5.00 -20.76
N SER A 12 2.91 5.03 -19.80
CA SER A 12 1.74 5.89 -19.82
C SER A 12 1.56 6.51 -18.44
N LEU A 13 1.57 7.84 -18.34
CA LEU A 13 1.41 8.52 -17.07
C LEU A 13 -0.05 8.53 -16.65
N ALA A 14 -0.33 8.04 -15.44
CA ALA A 14 -1.69 7.94 -14.94
C ALA A 14 -2.32 9.32 -14.69
N GLN A 15 -3.50 9.54 -15.25
CA GLN A 15 -4.34 10.73 -15.04
C GLN A 15 -5.40 10.50 -13.95
N LYS A 16 -5.56 9.25 -13.51
CA LYS A 16 -6.57 8.86 -12.52
C LYS A 16 -6.29 9.48 -11.15
N SER A 17 -7.07 10.48 -10.77
CA SER A 17 -7.03 11.03 -9.42
C SER A 17 -7.54 10.02 -8.39
N ARG A 18 -6.80 9.89 -7.29
CA ARG A 18 -7.17 9.14 -6.10
C ARG A 18 -6.94 10.01 -4.86
N TYR A 19 -7.50 11.21 -4.88
CA TYR A 19 -7.42 12.14 -3.76
C TYR A 19 -8.54 11.89 -2.76
N GLY A 20 -8.21 11.75 -1.47
CA GLY A 20 -9.23 11.60 -0.42
C GLY A 20 -8.65 11.26 0.95
N VAL A 21 -9.13 11.95 1.98
CA VAL A 21 -8.71 11.73 3.38
C VAL A 21 -8.97 10.30 3.83
N ASN A 22 -10.10 9.73 3.41
CA ASN A 22 -10.46 8.34 3.66
C ASN A 22 -9.44 7.35 3.06
N LEU A 23 -8.89 7.65 1.87
CA LEU A 23 -7.92 6.80 1.20
C LEU A 23 -6.55 6.85 1.88
N TRP A 24 -6.12 8.04 2.30
CA TRP A 24 -4.85 8.19 3.02
C TRP A 24 -4.92 7.57 4.41
N PHE A 25 -6.02 7.79 5.11
CA PHE A 25 -6.26 7.17 6.41
C PHE A 25 -6.27 5.64 6.31
N SER A 26 -6.85 5.09 5.25
CA SER A 26 -6.84 3.65 5.03
C SER A 26 -5.44 3.11 4.74
N GLU A 27 -4.58 3.86 4.02
CA GLU A 27 -3.17 3.48 3.83
C GLU A 27 -2.37 3.52 5.14
N ILE A 28 -2.59 4.51 6.01
CA ILE A 28 -1.94 4.57 7.33
C ILE A 28 -2.28 3.32 8.13
N ILE A 29 -3.56 2.96 8.23
CA ILE A 29 -4.02 1.77 8.96
C ILE A 29 -3.46 0.50 8.32
N ALA A 30 -3.53 0.41 6.99
CA ALA A 30 -3.04 -0.74 6.24
C ALA A 30 -1.56 -1.00 6.51
N THR A 31 -0.72 0.03 6.42
CA THR A 31 0.71 -0.12 6.64
C THR A 31 1.05 -0.33 8.11
N ALA A 32 0.38 0.34 9.05
CA ALA A 32 0.63 0.17 10.48
C ALA A 32 0.40 -1.27 10.94
N MET A 33 -0.75 -1.84 10.57
CA MET A 33 -1.08 -3.21 10.93
C MET A 33 -0.21 -4.22 10.16
N LEU A 34 0.16 -3.94 8.90
CA LEU A 34 1.12 -4.78 8.17
C LEU A 34 2.46 -4.90 8.91
N ILE A 35 3.01 -3.78 9.41
CA ILE A 35 4.25 -3.79 10.19
C ILE A 35 4.10 -4.63 11.46
N ILE A 36 3.00 -4.47 12.19
CA ILE A 36 2.72 -5.28 13.39
C ILE A 36 2.65 -6.77 13.02
N VAL A 37 1.97 -7.12 11.93
CA VAL A 37 1.88 -8.51 11.43
C VAL A 37 3.27 -9.06 11.12
N ILE A 38 4.09 -8.32 10.37
CA ILE A 38 5.45 -8.76 10.02
C ILE A 38 6.29 -9.01 11.27
N LEU A 39 6.30 -8.07 12.21
CA LEU A 39 7.14 -8.14 13.41
C LEU A 39 6.65 -9.19 14.42
N SER A 40 5.35 -9.44 14.49
CA SER A 40 4.76 -10.42 15.41
C SER A 40 4.72 -11.84 14.83
N SER A 41 5.00 -11.99 13.53
CA SER A 41 4.92 -13.29 12.85
C SER A 41 6.12 -14.18 13.18
N PRO A 42 5.90 -15.48 13.49
CA PRO A 42 6.99 -16.45 13.54
C PRO A 42 7.70 -16.56 12.19
N PRO A 43 9.04 -16.74 12.14
CA PRO A 43 9.81 -16.75 10.89
C PRO A 43 9.28 -17.71 9.82
N LYS A 44 8.75 -18.87 10.24
CA LYS A 44 8.19 -19.89 9.34
C LYS A 44 6.81 -19.55 8.76
N LYS A 45 6.13 -18.53 9.31
CA LYS A 45 4.74 -18.17 8.95
C LYS A 45 4.59 -16.74 8.43
N VAL A 46 5.66 -15.94 8.39
CA VAL A 46 5.60 -14.53 7.94
C VAL A 46 4.93 -14.42 6.57
N ALA A 47 5.31 -15.26 5.60
CA ALA A 47 4.77 -15.21 4.25
C ALA A 47 3.24 -15.38 4.22
N ILE A 48 2.71 -16.40 4.90
CA ILE A 48 1.26 -16.66 4.91
C ILE A 48 0.50 -15.58 5.70
N MET A 49 1.07 -15.10 6.81
CA MET A 49 0.42 -14.06 7.63
C MET A 49 0.38 -12.73 6.89
N VAL A 50 1.45 -12.34 6.20
CA VAL A 50 1.48 -11.15 5.35
C VAL A 50 0.49 -11.28 4.20
N ALA A 51 0.47 -12.42 3.50
CA ALA A 51 -0.46 -12.64 2.40
C ALA A 51 -1.94 -12.58 2.86
N SER A 52 -2.27 -13.24 3.98
CA SER A 52 -3.61 -13.19 4.57
C SER A 52 -3.99 -11.78 4.99
N TYR A 53 -3.05 -11.03 5.59
CA TYR A 53 -3.31 -9.64 5.99
C TYR A 53 -3.55 -8.73 4.78
N ILE A 54 -2.70 -8.79 3.75
CA ILE A 54 -2.89 -7.98 2.53
C ILE A 54 -4.19 -8.34 1.83
N GLY A 55 -4.53 -9.63 1.77
CA GLY A 55 -5.82 -10.08 1.24
C GLY A 55 -7.01 -9.50 2.01
N ALA A 56 -6.95 -9.49 3.34
CA ALA A 56 -7.99 -8.86 4.17
C ALA A 56 -8.01 -7.33 3.97
N ALA A 57 -6.85 -6.67 4.00
CA ALA A 57 -6.72 -5.22 3.85
C ALA A 57 -7.26 -4.73 2.51
N TYR A 58 -7.07 -5.50 1.44
CA TYR A 58 -7.68 -5.21 0.14
C TYR A 58 -9.22 -5.09 0.22
N TRP A 59 -9.87 -5.90 1.07
CA TRP A 59 -11.32 -5.91 1.25
C TRP A 59 -11.85 -4.87 2.23
N PHE A 60 -11.16 -4.63 3.35
CA PHE A 60 -11.67 -3.73 4.39
C PHE A 60 -11.20 -2.27 4.24
N THR A 61 -10.22 -1.98 3.38
CA THR A 61 -9.72 -0.61 3.18
C THR A 61 -10.37 0.06 1.97
N ALA A 62 -10.68 1.34 2.11
CA ALA A 62 -11.23 2.14 1.02
C ALA A 62 -10.25 2.33 -0.16
N SER A 63 -8.93 2.27 0.10
CA SER A 63 -7.88 2.46 -0.90
C SER A 63 -7.52 1.21 -1.70
N THR A 64 -8.08 0.03 -1.36
CA THR A 64 -7.60 -1.28 -1.83
C THR A 64 -6.18 -1.65 -1.37
N SER A 65 -5.71 -1.02 -0.28
CA SER A 65 -4.45 -1.25 0.45
C SER A 65 -3.21 -1.47 -0.43
N PHE A 66 -2.54 -0.39 -0.81
CA PHE A 66 -1.23 -0.49 -1.47
C PHE A 66 -0.15 -0.89 -0.46
N ALA A 67 -0.15 -0.24 0.71
CA ALA A 67 0.72 -0.49 1.85
C ALA A 67 2.23 -0.61 1.50
N ASN A 68 2.65 -0.04 0.36
CA ASN A 68 3.97 -0.22 -0.21
C ASN A 68 4.32 0.96 -1.14
N PRO A 69 5.32 1.79 -0.79
CA PRO A 69 5.71 2.94 -1.59
C PRO A 69 6.21 2.58 -2.99
N ALA A 70 6.94 1.48 -3.14
CA ALA A 70 7.47 1.05 -4.44
C ALA A 70 6.35 0.63 -5.40
N VAL A 71 5.33 -0.06 -4.90
CA VAL A 71 4.14 -0.42 -5.69
C VAL A 71 3.35 0.83 -6.08
N THR A 72 3.21 1.79 -5.17
CA THR A 72 2.52 3.06 -5.41
C THR A 72 3.23 3.86 -6.50
N PHE A 73 4.57 3.93 -6.45
CA PHE A 73 5.38 4.57 -7.49
C PHE A 73 5.21 3.92 -8.87
N GLY A 74 5.24 2.58 -8.94
CA GLY A 74 5.05 1.87 -10.21
C GLY A 74 3.72 2.16 -10.90
N ARG A 75 2.67 2.47 -10.13
CA ARG A 75 1.33 2.78 -10.64
C ARG A 75 1.17 4.19 -11.21
N ILE A 76 2.19 5.03 -11.07
CA ILE A 76 2.27 6.31 -11.78
C ILE A 76 2.45 6.09 -13.29
N PHE A 77 3.12 5.00 -13.68
CA PHE A 77 3.49 4.70 -15.07
C PHE A 77 2.48 3.77 -15.80
N SER A 78 1.27 3.65 -15.27
CA SER A 78 0.19 2.87 -15.90
C SER A 78 -1.15 3.57 -15.74
N ASP A 79 -1.66 4.18 -16.82
CA ASP A 79 -3.01 4.79 -16.84
C ASP A 79 -4.10 3.74 -17.04
N THR A 80 -4.21 2.82 -16.08
CA THR A 80 -5.22 1.75 -16.04
C THR A 80 -6.12 1.91 -14.82
N PHE A 81 -7.05 0.97 -14.60
CA PHE A 81 -7.90 0.98 -13.40
C PHE A 81 -7.10 1.13 -12.10
N THR A 82 -5.90 0.56 -12.04
CA THR A 82 -5.00 0.61 -10.88
C THR A 82 -4.11 1.85 -10.79
N GLY A 83 -4.08 2.70 -11.82
CA GLY A 83 -3.24 3.89 -11.90
C GLY A 83 -3.53 4.94 -10.83
N ILE A 84 -2.53 5.80 -10.58
CA ILE A 84 -2.62 6.92 -9.64
C ILE A 84 -1.88 8.13 -10.19
N TYR A 85 -2.55 9.29 -10.19
CA TYR A 85 -1.94 10.58 -10.48
C TYR A 85 -0.71 10.86 -9.61
N VAL A 86 0.33 11.48 -10.18
CA VAL A 86 1.66 11.65 -9.56
C VAL A 86 1.58 12.29 -8.17
N PHE A 87 0.82 13.39 -8.02
CA PHE A 87 0.71 14.07 -6.74
C PHE A 87 -0.11 13.27 -5.72
N ASP A 88 -1.10 12.51 -6.18
CA ASP A 88 -1.88 11.63 -5.31
C ASP A 88 -1.02 10.46 -4.79
N ALA A 89 -0.14 9.92 -5.63
CA ALA A 89 0.82 8.89 -5.23
C ALA A 89 1.78 9.38 -4.13
N LEU A 90 2.17 10.66 -4.12
CA LEU A 90 2.98 11.24 -3.05
C LEU A 90 2.25 11.21 -1.70
N TYR A 91 0.97 11.59 -1.67
CA TYR A 91 0.18 11.52 -0.44
C TYR A 91 0.04 10.09 0.09
N PHE A 92 -0.12 9.11 -0.81
CA PHE A 92 -0.16 7.69 -0.44
C PHE A 92 1.17 7.22 0.16
N MET A 93 2.30 7.57 -0.46
CA MET A 93 3.62 7.19 0.06
C MET A 93 3.88 7.81 1.44
N LEU A 94 3.49 9.08 1.64
CA LEU A 94 3.60 9.74 2.95
C LEU A 94 2.71 9.05 4.00
N ALA A 95 1.47 8.71 3.65
CA ALA A 95 0.56 7.96 4.51
C ALA A 95 1.13 6.59 4.89
N GLN A 96 1.74 5.86 3.95
CA GLN A 96 2.37 4.57 4.21
C GLN A 96 3.59 4.70 5.13
N ILE A 97 4.44 5.71 4.92
CA ILE A 97 5.58 5.98 5.80
C ILE A 97 5.10 6.28 7.22
N LEU A 98 4.08 7.13 7.36
CA LEU A 98 3.48 7.43 8.66
C LEU A 98 2.89 6.18 9.32
N GLY A 99 2.16 5.36 8.55
CA GLY A 99 1.65 4.07 9.00
C GLY A 99 2.76 3.15 9.49
N ALA A 100 3.88 3.06 8.76
CA ALA A 100 5.02 2.23 9.16
C ALA A 100 5.65 2.68 10.48
N ILE A 101 5.82 4.00 10.67
CA ILE A 101 6.33 4.59 11.92
C ILE A 101 5.38 4.26 13.08
N LEU A 102 4.07 4.46 12.89
CA LEU A 102 3.06 4.18 13.91
C LEU A 102 3.00 2.69 14.24
N GLY A 103 3.01 1.81 13.24
CA GLY A 103 3.01 0.36 13.43
C GLY A 103 4.23 -0.11 14.22
N LEU A 104 5.42 0.42 13.91
CA LEU A 104 6.64 0.13 14.68
C LEU A 104 6.54 0.65 16.12
N PHE A 105 6.04 1.87 16.31
CA PHE A 105 5.84 2.46 17.63
C PHE A 105 4.90 1.61 18.49
N PHE A 106 3.73 1.24 17.96
CA PHE A 106 2.76 0.40 18.66
C PHE A 106 3.30 -0.99 18.96
N TYR A 107 4.01 -1.61 18.00
CA TYR A 107 4.65 -2.90 18.23
C TYR A 107 5.63 -2.83 19.42
N ARG A 108 6.47 -1.80 19.47
CA ARG A 108 7.43 -1.60 20.55
C ARG A 108 6.80 -1.27 21.91
N TYR A 109 5.60 -0.70 21.93
CA TYR A 109 4.92 -0.33 23.16
C TYR A 109 4.07 -1.48 23.74
N LEU A 110 3.46 -2.30 22.89
CA LEU A 110 2.53 -3.36 23.30
C LEU A 110 3.17 -4.75 23.41
N PHE A 111 4.15 -5.05 22.58
CA PHE A 111 4.72 -6.41 22.45
C PHE A 111 6.17 -6.51 22.92
N LYS A 112 6.76 -5.41 23.38
CA LYS A 112 8.13 -5.35 23.89
C LYS A 112 8.17 -4.57 25.19
#